data_AF-A0A257Y8X9-F1
#
_entry.id   AF-A0A257Y8X9-F1
#
_cell.length_a   1.000
_cell.length_b   1.000
_cell.length_c   1.000
_cell.angle_alpha   90.00
_cell.angle_beta   90.00
_cell.angle_gamma   90.00
#
_symmetry.space_group_name_H-M   'P 1'
#
loop_
_entity.id
_entity.type
_entity.pdbx_description
1 polymer ?
#
loop_
_entity_poly.entity_id
_entity_poly.type
_entity_poly.pdbx_seq_one_letter_code
_entity_poly.pdbx_strand_id
1 'polypeptide(L)'
;MSLVWLLFYTTSLAKILSCILTYVNVSIYNTCMHDETVEVLKALADDVRLGLVRKIASNKQPRLTCEIINGCSQLSSLSQPTISHHIQKLVTAGVLIEEKHAQQKSYQLNTARLKSLGIDPKKL
;
A
#
# COMPACT_ATOMS: atom_id res chain seq x y z
N MET A 1 -16.53 59.34 -1.93
CA MET A 1 -16.89 58.22 -1.04
C MET A 1 -17.24 56.95 -1.84
N SER A 2 -16.42 56.55 -2.83
CA SER A 2 -16.86 55.50 -3.79
C SER A 2 -15.78 54.51 -4.22
N LEU A 3 -14.51 54.72 -3.86
CA LEU A 3 -13.40 53.84 -4.25
C LEU A 3 -13.11 52.72 -3.22
N VAL A 4 -13.58 52.85 -1.98
CA VAL A 4 -13.32 51.87 -0.91
C VAL A 4 -14.10 50.56 -1.14
N TRP A 5 -15.34 50.62 -1.62
CA TRP A 5 -16.19 49.43 -1.86
C TRP A 5 -15.68 48.51 -2.98
N LEU A 6 -15.02 49.05 -4.01
CA LEU A 6 -14.42 48.27 -5.09
C LEU A 6 -13.23 47.43 -4.61
N LEU A 7 -12.45 47.93 -3.64
CA LEU A 7 -11.32 47.18 -3.05
C LEU A 7 -11.80 46.06 -2.09
N PHE A 8 -12.96 46.21 -1.44
CA PHE A 8 -13.56 45.15 -0.63
C PHE A 8 -14.16 44.03 -1.49
N TYR A 9 -14.73 44.35 -2.65
CA TYR A 9 -15.29 43.35 -3.57
C TYR A 9 -14.21 42.49 -4.26
N THR A 10 -13.08 43.10 -4.64
CA THR A 10 -11.95 42.39 -5.27
C THR A 10 -11.19 41.49 -4.30
N THR A 11 -11.10 41.86 -3.02
CA THR A 11 -10.45 41.02 -1.98
C THR A 11 -11.28 39.80 -1.58
N SER A 12 -12.62 39.90 -1.64
CA SER A 12 -13.52 38.77 -1.39
C SER A 12 -13.44 37.71 -2.50
N LEU A 13 -13.41 38.14 -3.77
CA LEU A 13 -13.21 37.25 -4.91
C LEU A 13 -11.82 36.58 -4.91
N ALA A 14 -10.77 37.30 -4.50
CA ALA A 14 -9.42 36.76 -4.38
C ALA A 14 -9.29 35.63 -3.33
N LYS A 15 -9.99 35.74 -2.19
CA LYS A 15 -10.04 34.67 -1.16
C LYS A 15 -10.78 33.44 -1.64
N ILE A 16 -11.89 33.62 -2.35
CA ILE A 16 -12.64 32.51 -2.95
C ILE A 16 -11.77 31.83 -4.01
N LEU A 17 -11.08 32.60 -4.85
CA LEU A 17 -10.17 32.06 -5.87
C LEU A 17 -8.97 31.32 -5.26
N SER A 18 -8.37 31.82 -4.17
CA SER A 18 -7.29 31.11 -3.47
C SER A 18 -7.79 29.84 -2.79
N CYS A 19 -9.01 29.85 -2.26
CA CYS A 19 -9.66 28.67 -1.66
C CYS A 19 -9.99 27.61 -2.72
N ILE A 20 -10.46 28.03 -3.90
CA ILE A 20 -10.72 27.13 -5.03
C ILE A 20 -9.40 26.57 -5.56
N LEU A 21 -8.36 27.40 -5.73
CA LEU A 21 -7.03 26.96 -6.19
C LEU A 21 -6.37 25.99 -5.21
N THR A 22 -6.55 26.17 -3.90
CA THR A 22 -6.07 25.22 -2.88
C THR A 22 -6.91 23.95 -2.84
N TYR A 23 -8.24 24.04 -2.93
CA TYR A 23 -9.13 22.87 -2.97
C TYR A 23 -8.89 21.99 -4.21
N VAL A 24 -8.75 22.60 -5.39
CA VAL A 24 -8.44 21.90 -6.63
C VAL A 24 -7.04 21.29 -6.59
N ASN A 25 -6.02 21.99 -6.04
CA ASN A 25 -4.70 21.41 -5.82
C ASN A 25 -4.77 20.18 -4.91
N VAL A 26 -5.42 20.30 -3.74
CA VAL A 26 -5.59 19.19 -2.78
C VAL A 26 -6.27 17.99 -3.44
N SER A 27 -7.30 18.19 -4.25
CA SER A 27 -8.01 17.10 -4.95
C SER A 27 -7.14 16.39 -5.99
N ILE A 28 -6.30 17.12 -6.73
CA ILE A 28 -5.41 16.52 -7.75
C ILE A 28 -4.28 15.75 -7.05
N TYR A 29 -3.69 16.28 -5.98
CA TYR A 29 -2.68 15.56 -5.19
C TYR A 29 -3.23 14.31 -4.49
N ASN A 30 -4.49 14.32 -4.04
CA ASN A 30 -5.06 13.19 -3.31
C ASN A 30 -5.29 11.95 -4.17
N THR A 31 -5.56 12.12 -5.47
CA THR A 31 -6.04 11.03 -6.32
C THR A 31 -4.92 10.05 -6.70
N CYS A 32 -3.69 10.53 -6.89
CA CYS A 32 -2.55 9.66 -7.24
C CYS A 32 -1.96 8.91 -6.03
N MET A 33 -1.93 9.53 -4.85
CA MET A 33 -1.46 8.89 -3.61
C MET A 33 -2.47 7.88 -3.03
N HIS A 34 -3.78 8.11 -3.25
CA HIS A 34 -4.80 7.15 -2.82
C HIS A 34 -4.73 5.84 -3.58
N ASP A 35 -4.42 5.88 -4.88
CA ASP A 35 -4.49 4.68 -5.72
C ASP A 35 -3.50 3.59 -5.28
N GLU A 36 -2.26 3.98 -4.96
CA GLU A 36 -1.26 3.02 -4.45
C GLU A 36 -1.65 2.40 -3.10
N THR A 37 -2.20 3.21 -2.19
CA THR A 37 -2.64 2.74 -0.88
C THR A 37 -3.82 1.78 -1.03
N VAL A 38 -4.76 2.12 -1.92
CA VAL A 38 -5.92 1.30 -2.25
C VAL A 38 -5.50 -0.05 -2.84
N GLU A 39 -4.54 -0.08 -3.76
CA GLU A 39 -4.01 -1.33 -4.33
C GLU A 39 -3.35 -2.23 -3.27
N VAL A 40 -2.58 -1.64 -2.34
CA VAL A 40 -1.99 -2.39 -1.22
C VAL A 40 -3.05 -2.94 -0.29
N LEU A 41 -4.04 -2.14 0.09
CA LEU A 41 -5.12 -2.59 0.97
C LEU A 41 -6.01 -3.66 0.31
N LYS A 42 -6.34 -3.53 -0.99
CA LYS A 42 -7.00 -4.58 -1.78
C LYS A 42 -6.17 -5.86 -1.81
N ALA A 43 -4.84 -5.73 -1.85
CA ALA A 43 -3.97 -6.89 -1.82
C ALA A 43 -3.94 -7.58 -0.44
N LEU A 44 -4.10 -6.83 0.65
CA LEU A 44 -4.13 -7.34 2.02
C LEU A 44 -5.52 -7.81 2.47
N ALA A 45 -6.60 -7.41 1.80
CA ALA A 45 -7.99 -7.72 2.19
C ALA A 45 -8.41 -9.20 2.02
N ASP A 46 -7.51 -10.05 1.52
CA ASP A 46 -7.72 -11.49 1.37
C ASP A 46 -7.09 -12.22 2.54
N ASP A 47 -7.86 -13.11 3.16
CA ASP A 47 -7.53 -13.85 4.37
C ASP A 47 -6.23 -14.67 4.23
N VAL A 48 -6.05 -15.34 3.10
CA VAL A 48 -4.84 -16.12 2.80
C VAL A 48 -3.62 -15.21 2.70
N ARG A 49 -3.70 -14.11 1.93
CA ARG A 49 -2.61 -13.13 1.79
C ARG A 49 -2.27 -12.47 3.11
N LEU A 50 -3.26 -12.07 3.91
CA LEU A 50 -3.04 -11.48 5.22
C LEU A 50 -2.38 -12.48 6.17
N GLY A 51 -2.84 -13.74 6.18
CA GLY A 51 -2.23 -14.81 6.96
C GLY A 51 -0.76 -15.04 6.59
N LEU A 52 -0.43 -15.00 5.30
CA LEU A 52 0.94 -15.11 4.82
C LEU A 52 1.81 -13.94 5.30
N VAL A 53 1.31 -12.70 5.14
CA VAL A 53 2.02 -11.49 5.58
C VAL A 53 2.26 -11.51 7.09
N ARG A 54 1.26 -11.87 7.90
CA ARG A 54 1.38 -12.03 9.35
C ARG A 54 2.44 -13.07 9.73
N LYS A 55 2.47 -14.20 9.03
CA LYS A 55 3.46 -15.27 9.26
C LYS A 55 4.88 -14.78 8.99
N ILE A 56 5.09 -14.03 7.91
CA ILE A 56 6.40 -13.44 7.57
C ILE A 56 6.78 -12.37 8.61
N ALA A 57 5.85 -11.48 8.97
CA ALA A 57 6.07 -10.38 9.90
C ALA A 57 6.37 -10.85 11.34
N SER A 58 5.83 -12.00 11.73
CA SER A 58 6.08 -12.63 13.04
C SER A 58 7.45 -13.31 13.13
N ASN A 59 8.10 -13.57 11.99
CA ASN A 59 9.36 -14.29 11.95
C ASN A 59 10.55 -13.34 12.18
N LYS A 60 11.56 -13.78 12.94
CA LYS A 60 12.74 -12.93 13.28
C LYS A 60 13.54 -12.52 12.03
N GLN A 61 13.49 -13.35 10.99
CA GLN A 61 13.96 -13.01 9.65
C GLN A 61 12.74 -13.04 8.72
N PRO A 62 12.27 -11.89 8.21
CA PRO A 62 11.05 -11.81 7.40
C PRO A 62 11.33 -12.27 5.95
N ARG A 63 11.80 -13.50 5.80
CA ARG A 63 12.11 -14.14 4.50
C ARG A 63 11.29 -15.43 4.36
N LEU A 64 10.52 -15.50 3.29
CA LEU A 64 9.89 -16.73 2.78
C LEU A 64 10.81 -17.33 1.72
N THR A 65 11.33 -18.51 1.95
CA THR A 65 12.03 -19.29 0.90
C THR A 65 11.06 -20.33 0.33
N CYS A 66 11.28 -20.79 -0.91
CA CYS A 66 10.50 -21.87 -1.54
C CYS A 66 10.27 -23.10 -0.63
N GLU A 67 11.23 -23.46 0.23
CA GLU A 67 11.06 -24.54 1.22
C GLU A 67 9.99 -24.24 2.28
N ILE A 68 9.89 -23.00 2.72
CA ILE A 68 8.87 -22.54 3.69
C ILE A 68 7.51 -22.43 3.00
N ILE A 69 7.46 -22.07 1.70
CA ILE A 69 6.22 -22.08 0.90
C ILE A 69 5.65 -23.50 0.82
N ASN A 70 6.51 -24.50 0.63
CA ASN A 70 6.12 -25.92 0.65
C ASN A 70 5.64 -26.36 2.05
N GLY A 71 6.22 -25.85 3.13
CA GLY A 71 5.75 -26.09 4.51
C GLY A 71 4.46 -25.33 4.87
N CYS A 72 4.21 -24.16 4.28
CA CYS A 72 2.98 -23.38 4.44
C CYS A 72 1.75 -24.03 3.78
N SER A 73 1.94 -25.10 3.00
CA SER A 73 0.83 -25.98 2.56
C SER A 73 0.05 -26.60 3.73
N GLN A 74 0.61 -26.58 4.95
CA GLN A 74 -0.06 -27.02 6.18
C GLN A 74 -0.83 -25.91 6.89
N LEU A 75 -0.68 -24.64 6.47
CA LEU A 75 -1.30 -23.47 7.14
C LEU A 75 -2.72 -23.18 6.66
N SER A 76 -3.13 -23.79 5.55
CA SER A 76 -4.47 -23.70 5.01
C SER A 76 -4.89 -25.09 4.57
N SER A 77 -6.12 -25.48 4.86
CA SER A 77 -6.84 -26.61 4.24
C SER A 77 -7.08 -26.39 2.74
N LEU A 78 -6.11 -25.82 2.02
CA LEU A 78 -6.15 -25.47 0.62
C LEU A 78 -4.98 -26.16 -0.06
N SER A 79 -5.31 -26.91 -1.11
CA SER A 79 -4.38 -27.65 -1.92
C SER A 79 -3.34 -26.71 -2.56
N GLN A 80 -2.28 -27.31 -3.12
CA GLN A 80 -1.13 -26.62 -3.69
C GLN A 80 -1.34 -25.70 -4.93
N PRO A 81 -2.51 -25.43 -5.56
CA PRO A 81 -2.51 -24.55 -6.72
C PRO A 81 -2.40 -23.03 -6.42
N THR A 82 -2.62 -22.52 -5.19
CA THR A 82 -2.96 -21.08 -5.03
C THR A 82 -1.93 -20.20 -4.31
N ILE A 83 -0.94 -20.73 -3.60
CA ILE A 83 -0.01 -19.89 -2.80
C ILE A 83 0.88 -19.01 -3.68
N SER A 84 1.40 -19.55 -4.79
CA SER A 84 2.22 -18.79 -5.75
C SER A 84 1.46 -17.61 -6.36
N HIS A 85 0.15 -17.77 -6.61
CA HIS A 85 -0.69 -16.70 -7.13
C HIS A 85 -0.92 -15.59 -6.09
N HIS A 86 -1.17 -15.96 -4.82
CA HIS A 86 -1.28 -14.99 -3.73
C HIS A 86 0.04 -14.22 -3.53
N ILE A 87 1.19 -14.90 -3.61
CA ILE A 87 2.52 -14.27 -3.52
C ILE A 87 2.73 -13.30 -4.68
N GLN A 88 2.42 -13.68 -5.91
CA GLN A 88 2.54 -12.79 -7.07
C GLN A 88 1.70 -11.52 -6.88
N LYS A 89 0.45 -11.64 -6.42
CA LYS A 89 -0.39 -10.46 -6.14
C LYS A 89 0.23 -9.56 -5.07
N LEU A 90 0.85 -10.13 -4.03
CA LEU A 90 1.55 -9.35 -3.00
C LEU A 90 2.83 -8.68 -3.52
N VAL A 91 3.53 -9.32 -4.46
CA VAL A 91 4.71 -8.74 -5.12
C VAL A 91 4.29 -7.61 -6.07
N THR A 92 3.26 -7.82 -6.90
CA THR A 92 2.71 -6.79 -7.80
C THR A 92 2.21 -5.57 -7.03
N ALA A 93 1.53 -5.81 -5.90
CA ALA A 93 1.09 -4.74 -5.02
C ALA A 93 2.23 -4.17 -4.16
N GLY A 94 3.49 -4.58 -4.35
CA GLY A 94 4.68 -4.04 -3.67
C GLY A 94 4.74 -4.29 -2.15
N VAL A 95 3.97 -5.25 -1.63
CA VAL A 95 3.99 -5.69 -0.23
C VAL A 95 5.19 -6.62 0.02
N LEU A 96 5.52 -7.46 -0.96
CA LEU A 96 6.68 -8.35 -0.94
C LEU A 96 7.71 -7.95 -1.99
N ILE A 97 8.98 -8.15 -1.67
CA ILE A 97 10.13 -8.03 -2.56
C ILE A 97 10.56 -9.44 -2.94
N GLU A 98 10.63 -9.72 -4.23
CA GLU A 98 11.16 -11.00 -4.76
C GLU A 98 12.66 -10.88 -5.00
N GLU A 99 13.44 -11.77 -4.39
CA GLU A 99 14.87 -11.95 -4.62
C GLU A 99 15.13 -13.36 -5.18
N LYS A 100 15.84 -13.45 -6.30
CA LYS A 100 16.24 -14.71 -6.91
C LYS A 100 17.71 -15.00 -6.63
N HIS A 101 17.99 -16.06 -5.87
CA HIS A 101 19.33 -16.57 -5.64
C HIS A 101 19.52 -17.90 -6.35
N ALA A 102 20.34 -17.92 -7.40
CA ALA A 102 20.57 -19.09 -8.27
C ALA A 102 19.26 -19.73 -8.76
N GLN A 103 18.84 -20.84 -8.14
CA GLN A 103 17.62 -21.59 -8.47
C GLN A 103 16.46 -21.38 -7.48
N GLN A 104 16.68 -20.67 -6.37
CA GLN A 104 15.67 -20.46 -5.34
C GLN A 104 15.16 -19.01 -5.34
N LYS A 105 13.84 -18.88 -5.25
CA LYS A 105 13.19 -17.58 -5.01
C LYS A 105 13.00 -17.39 -3.51
N SER A 106 13.22 -16.16 -3.07
CA SER A 106 12.94 -15.74 -1.70
C SER A 106 12.14 -14.45 -1.72
N TYR A 107 11.20 -14.34 -0.78
CA TYR A 107 10.30 -13.21 -0.65
C TYR A 107 10.53 -12.54 0.69
N GLN A 108 10.71 -11.24 0.69
CA GLN A 108 10.86 -10.45 1.91
C GLN A 108 9.80 -9.37 2.01
N LEU A 109 9.44 -9.00 3.22
CA LEU A 109 8.45 -7.97 3.44
C LEU A 109 9.02 -6.58 3.12
N ASN A 110 8.34 -5.80 2.29
CA ASN A 110 8.73 -4.43 1.96
C ASN A 110 8.35 -3.47 3.10
N THR A 111 9.08 -3.56 4.21
CA THR A 111 8.81 -2.76 5.41
C THR A 111 8.88 -1.26 5.15
N ALA A 112 9.76 -0.81 4.25
CA ALA A 112 9.90 0.58 3.88
C ALA A 112 8.62 1.10 3.20
N ARG A 113 8.10 0.37 2.21
CA ARG A 113 6.88 0.75 1.50
C ARG A 113 5.62 0.68 2.36
N LEU A 114 5.51 -0.33 3.22
CA LEU A 114 4.37 -0.40 4.13
C LEU A 114 4.39 0.77 5.13
N LYS A 115 5.56 1.12 5.67
CA LYS A 115 5.71 2.29 6.56
C LYS A 115 5.41 3.60 5.86
N SER A 116 5.81 3.79 4.59
CA SER A 116 5.47 5.01 3.84
C SER A 116 3.98 5.16 3.61
N LEU A 117 3.23 4.05 3.61
CA LEU A 117 1.76 4.02 3.53
C LEU A 117 1.09 4.04 4.92
N GLY A 118 1.86 4.15 6.01
CA GLY A 118 1.34 4.14 7.37
C GLY A 118 0.88 2.76 7.88
N ILE A 119 1.24 1.68 7.20
CA ILE A 119 0.89 0.31 7.56
C ILE A 119 2.03 -0.31 8.38
N ASP A 120 1.74 -0.73 9.61
CA ASP A 120 2.70 -1.46 10.45
C ASP A 120 2.48 -2.96 10.33
N PRO A 121 3.38 -3.72 9.67
CA PRO A 121 3.21 -5.14 9.43
C PRO A 121 3.21 -5.99 10.71
N LYS A 122 3.73 -5.48 11.83
CA LYS A 122 3.70 -6.19 13.12
C LYS A 122 2.37 -6.07 13.84
N LYS A 123 1.52 -5.13 13.41
CA LYS A 123 0.19 -4.87 13.97
C LYS A 123 -0.94 -5.40 13.08
N LEU A 124 -0.59 -6.03 11.96
CA LEU A 124 -1.53 -6.61 11.00
C LEU A 124 -2.24 -7.83 11.54
#